data_AF-A0AAP0RT74-F1
#
_entry.id   AF-A0AAP0RT74-F1
#
_cell.length_a   1.000
_cell.length_b   1.000
_cell.length_c   1.000
_cell.angle_alpha   90.00
_cell.angle_beta   90.00
_cell.angle_gamma   90.00
#
_symmetry.space_group_name_H-M   'P 1'
#
loop_
_entity.id
_entity.type
_entity.pdbx_description
1 polymer ?
#
loop_
_entity_poly.entity_id
_entity_poly.type
_entity_poly.pdbx_seq_one_letter_code
_entity_poly.pdbx_strand_id
1 'polypeptide(L)'
;MVLFLQNTSQSAPRMAAVGPENLAWSLPVPSVKELAVQRLETVPPQYIRDDVDNTVTTPSNPSGPVPLIDMAKLANPESQEAELQKLHSACKDSGLFQIINHGVIDESLNNMKKQLQEFSTCLHKRRSAGHRNQEVWKAMAKHLWSRKNKS
;
A
#
# COMPACT_ATOMS: atom_id res chain seq x y z
N MET A 1 12.70 52.65 22.85
CA MET A 1 13.84 52.31 21.97
C MET A 1 14.89 51.63 22.83
N VAL A 2 15.39 50.47 22.34
CA VAL A 2 16.39 49.56 22.93
C VAL A 2 15.90 48.62 24.04
N LEU A 3 15.66 47.37 23.62
CA LEU A 3 15.63 46.13 24.43
C LEU A 3 17.06 45.75 24.84
N PHE A 4 17.27 45.21 26.04
CA PHE A 4 18.14 44.03 26.25
C PHE A 4 17.85 43.37 27.61
N LEU A 5 17.62 42.06 27.56
CA LEU A 5 17.39 41.12 28.67
C LEU A 5 18.71 40.78 29.39
N GLN A 6 18.68 40.60 30.71
CA GLN A 6 19.70 39.83 31.43
C GLN A 6 19.10 38.55 32.02
N ASN A 7 19.31 37.49 31.23
CA ASN A 7 19.68 36.11 31.56
C ASN A 7 19.61 35.67 33.05
N THR A 8 18.74 34.68 33.33
CA THR A 8 18.68 33.93 34.58
C THR A 8 19.62 32.72 34.54
N SER A 9 20.53 32.62 35.52
CA SER A 9 21.22 31.36 35.83
C SER A 9 20.30 30.45 36.63
N GLN A 10 19.99 29.26 36.12
CA GLN A 10 19.91 28.06 36.96
C GLN A 10 19.97 26.76 36.14
N SER A 11 20.71 25.82 36.70
CA SER A 11 21.17 24.54 36.17
C SER A 11 20.07 23.51 35.91
N ALA A 12 20.14 22.81 34.77
CA ALA A 12 19.38 21.60 34.47
C ALA A 12 20.31 20.36 34.39
N PRO A 13 19.85 19.15 34.78
CA PRO A 13 20.69 17.96 34.89
C PRO A 13 21.01 17.33 33.53
N ARG A 14 22.13 16.61 33.52
CA ARG A 14 22.75 15.91 32.39
C ARG A 14 21.80 14.83 31.81
N MET A 15 21.06 15.18 30.77
CA MET A 15 20.35 14.22 29.91
C MET A 15 21.37 13.60 28.94
N ALA A 16 21.47 12.28 28.97
CA ALA A 16 22.19 11.52 27.95
C ALA A 16 21.69 11.95 26.57
N ALA A 17 22.63 12.19 25.65
CA ALA A 17 22.32 12.51 24.27
C ALA A 17 21.50 11.36 23.66
N VAL A 18 20.18 11.53 23.62
CA VAL A 18 19.34 10.81 22.68
C VAL A 18 19.85 11.24 21.31
N GLY A 19 20.53 10.31 20.64
CA GLY A 19 21.06 10.54 19.30
C GLY A 19 19.94 10.99 18.37
N PRO A 20 20.28 11.73 17.29
CA PRO A 20 19.29 12.31 16.41
C PRO A 20 18.34 11.21 15.98
N GLU A 21 17.09 11.35 16.42
CA GLU A 21 15.98 10.51 16.02
C GLU A 21 15.89 10.73 14.51
N ASN A 22 16.54 9.83 13.78
CA ASN A 22 16.43 9.77 12.34
C ASN A 22 14.98 9.39 12.07
N LEU A 23 14.13 10.40 11.99
CA LEU A 23 12.87 10.37 11.25
C LEU A 23 13.25 10.22 9.77
N ALA A 24 13.87 9.08 9.44
CA ALA A 24 14.10 8.61 8.10
C ALA A 24 12.71 8.30 7.57
N TRP A 25 12.11 9.29 6.92
CA TRP A 25 10.74 9.30 6.40
C TRP A 25 10.38 8.15 5.43
N SER A 26 11.29 7.22 5.15
CA SER A 26 10.92 5.89 4.70
C SER A 26 12.04 4.92 5.01
N LEU A 27 11.81 3.96 5.91
CA LEU A 27 12.57 2.73 5.83
C LEU A 27 12.20 2.06 4.50
N PRO A 28 13.17 1.63 3.68
CA PRO A 28 12.88 0.97 2.42
C PRO A 28 12.16 -0.35 2.71
N VAL A 29 10.83 -0.34 2.58
CA VAL A 29 10.01 -1.55 2.74
C VAL A 29 10.21 -2.43 1.51
N PRO A 30 10.69 -3.68 1.67
CA PRO A 30 10.83 -4.61 0.56
C PRO A 30 9.50 -4.86 -0.14
N SER A 31 9.52 -5.14 -1.44
CA SER A 31 8.31 -5.46 -2.17
C SER A 31 7.69 -6.74 -1.61
N VAL A 32 6.41 -6.71 -1.24
CA VAL A 32 5.68 -7.92 -0.81
C VAL A 32 5.70 -9.00 -1.91
N LYS A 33 5.74 -8.60 -3.20
CA LYS A 33 5.89 -9.54 -4.32
C LYS A 33 7.25 -10.25 -4.32
N GLU A 34 8.32 -9.55 -3.94
CA GLU A 34 9.66 -10.16 -3.83
C GLU A 34 9.72 -11.10 -2.62
N LEU A 35 9.14 -10.70 -1.49
CA LEU A 35 9.04 -11.53 -0.29
C LEU A 35 8.25 -12.82 -0.56
N ALA A 36 7.16 -12.74 -1.34
CA ALA A 36 6.37 -13.91 -1.72
C ALA A 36 7.17 -14.90 -2.60
N VAL A 37 8.04 -14.41 -3.50
CA VAL A 37 8.92 -15.26 -4.32
C VAL A 37 9.98 -15.96 -3.46
N GLN A 38 10.45 -15.32 -2.39
CA GLN A 38 11.45 -15.88 -1.48
C GLN A 38 10.92 -17.05 -0.63
N ARG A 39 9.60 -17.28 -0.58
CA ARG A 39 8.95 -18.37 0.18
C ARG A 39 9.44 -18.45 1.64
N LEU A 40 9.42 -17.31 2.33
CA LEU A 40 9.82 -17.23 3.73
C LEU A 40 8.94 -18.17 4.59
N GLU A 41 9.56 -18.87 5.54
CA GLU A 41 8.85 -19.76 6.48
C GLU A 41 7.96 -18.99 7.45
N THR A 42 8.29 -17.72 7.72
CA THR A 42 7.55 -16.84 8.62
C THR A 42 7.31 -15.47 7.98
N VAL A 43 6.17 -14.87 8.32
CA VAL A 43 5.82 -13.51 7.87
C VAL A 43 6.69 -12.50 8.64
N PRO A 44 7.34 -11.52 7.98
CA PRO A 44 8.16 -10.55 8.68
C PRO A 44 7.36 -9.76 9.73
N PRO A 45 7.94 -9.46 10.91
CA PRO A 45 7.21 -8.86 12.04
C PRO A 45 6.45 -7.57 11.71
N GLN A 46 6.96 -6.76 10.79
CA GLN A 46 6.32 -5.52 10.33
C GLN A 46 4.97 -5.71 9.60
N TYR A 47 4.64 -6.93 9.16
CA TYR A 47 3.35 -7.28 8.54
C TYR A 47 2.44 -8.06 9.50
N ILE A 48 2.91 -8.38 10.70
CA ILE A 48 2.12 -9.00 11.76
C ILE A 48 1.30 -7.89 12.42
N ARG A 49 0.00 -8.14 12.60
CA ARG A 49 -0.91 -7.23 13.28
C ARG A 49 -1.24 -7.81 14.64
N ASP A 50 -0.82 -7.14 15.70
CA ASP A 50 -1.12 -7.54 17.09
C ASP A 50 -2.56 -7.18 17.50
N ASP A 51 -3.18 -6.23 16.80
CA ASP A 51 -4.53 -5.68 17.07
C ASP A 51 -5.68 -6.43 16.37
N VAL A 52 -5.41 -7.61 15.80
CA VAL A 52 -6.51 -8.44 15.27
C VAL A 52 -7.15 -9.15 16.46
N ASP A 53 -8.14 -8.51 17.08
CA ASP A 53 -9.21 -9.28 17.73
C ASP A 53 -9.64 -10.36 16.71
N ASN A 54 -9.59 -11.63 17.12
CA ASN A 54 -9.60 -12.87 16.32
C ASN A 54 -10.79 -13.06 15.33
N THR A 55 -11.53 -12.01 15.07
CA THR A 55 -12.74 -11.92 14.25
C THR A 55 -12.52 -12.12 12.75
N VAL A 56 -11.30 -11.94 12.22
CA VAL A 56 -11.05 -11.97 10.75
C VAL A 56 -10.70 -13.38 10.23
N THR A 57 -10.40 -14.36 11.09
CA THR A 57 -9.97 -15.71 10.65
C THR A 57 -11.13 -16.69 10.48
N THR A 58 -12.29 -16.41 11.06
CA THR A 58 -13.55 -17.00 10.60
C THR A 58 -14.02 -16.23 9.37
N PRO A 59 -14.60 -16.89 8.33
CA PRO A 59 -15.53 -16.19 7.45
C PRO A 59 -16.77 -15.83 8.28
N SER A 60 -16.60 -14.92 9.24
CA SER A 60 -17.71 -14.16 9.76
C SER A 60 -18.14 -13.35 8.56
N ASN A 61 -19.26 -13.72 7.97
CA ASN A 61 -20.10 -12.79 7.24
C ASN A 61 -20.95 -12.10 8.32
N PRO A 62 -20.46 -11.05 9.04
CA PRO A 62 -21.38 -10.25 9.84
C PRO A 62 -22.36 -9.49 8.93
N SER A 63 -21.99 -9.33 7.65
CA SER A 63 -22.81 -8.80 6.56
C SER A 63 -23.15 -9.95 5.62
N GLY A 64 -24.43 -10.10 5.28
CA GLY A 64 -24.92 -11.12 4.34
C GLY A 64 -24.28 -11.07 2.94
N PRO A 65 -24.77 -11.89 1.98
CA PRO A 65 -24.20 -11.93 0.64
C PRO A 65 -24.21 -10.53 0.00
N VAL A 66 -23.09 -10.16 -0.64
CA VAL A 66 -22.96 -8.88 -1.35
C VAL A 66 -24.07 -8.78 -2.42
N PRO A 67 -24.90 -7.72 -2.40
CA PRO A 67 -25.97 -7.57 -3.38
C PRO A 67 -25.44 -7.57 -4.82
N LEU A 68 -26.13 -8.25 -5.73
CA LEU A 68 -25.79 -8.36 -7.15
C LEU A 68 -26.79 -7.56 -7.99
N ILE A 69 -26.37 -6.50 -8.66
CA ILE A 69 -27.22 -5.59 -9.43
C ILE A 69 -27.14 -5.93 -10.92
N ASP A 70 -28.30 -6.15 -11.55
CA ASP A 70 -28.40 -6.48 -12.96
C ASP A 70 -28.71 -5.23 -13.81
N MET A 71 -27.73 -4.75 -14.57
CA MET A 71 -27.90 -3.54 -15.38
C MET A 71 -28.88 -3.73 -16.53
N ALA A 72 -29.06 -4.96 -17.03
CA ALA A 72 -30.06 -5.22 -18.07
C ALA A 72 -31.47 -5.08 -17.50
N LYS A 73 -31.69 -5.48 -16.24
CA LYS A 73 -32.98 -5.29 -15.55
C LYS A 73 -33.27 -3.84 -15.21
N LEU A 74 -32.25 -3.06 -14.87
CA LEU A 74 -32.37 -1.62 -14.67
C LEU A 74 -32.74 -0.87 -15.95
N ALA A 75 -32.33 -1.38 -17.11
CA ALA A 75 -32.66 -0.80 -18.40
C ALA A 75 -34.03 -1.27 -18.95
N ASN A 76 -34.62 -2.32 -18.39
CA ASN A 76 -35.92 -2.84 -18.81
C ASN A 76 -37.06 -2.25 -17.95
N PRO A 77 -38.02 -1.50 -18.53
CA PRO A 77 -39.12 -0.87 -17.80
C PRO A 77 -39.93 -1.84 -16.91
N GLU A 78 -40.07 -3.10 -17.31
CA GLU A 78 -40.86 -4.09 -16.55
C GLU A 78 -40.19 -4.53 -15.23
N SER A 79 -38.86 -4.53 -15.20
CA SER A 79 -38.05 -4.96 -14.05
C SER A 79 -37.31 -3.81 -13.35
N GLN A 80 -37.37 -2.60 -13.92
CA GLN A 80 -36.58 -1.45 -13.49
C GLN A 80 -36.83 -1.09 -12.03
N GLU A 81 -38.10 -1.00 -11.62
CA GLU A 81 -38.45 -0.58 -10.25
C GLU A 81 -37.89 -1.56 -9.21
N ALA A 82 -38.08 -2.86 -9.43
CA ALA A 82 -37.58 -3.89 -8.51
C ALA A 82 -36.05 -3.87 -8.39
N GLU A 83 -35.34 -3.73 -9.51
CA GLU A 83 -33.87 -3.69 -9.49
C GLU A 83 -33.33 -2.36 -8.94
N LEU A 84 -34.04 -1.25 -9.14
CA LEU A 84 -33.70 0.06 -8.57
C LEU A 84 -33.87 0.08 -7.04
N GLN A 85 -34.95 -0.51 -6.52
CA GLN A 85 -35.14 -0.66 -5.06
C GLN A 85 -34.03 -1.50 -4.43
N LYS A 86 -33.58 -2.55 -5.13
CA LYS A 86 -32.44 -3.38 -4.72
C LYS A 86 -31.14 -2.57 -4.70
N LEU A 87 -30.88 -1.76 -5.73
CA LEU A 87 -29.73 -0.87 -5.78
C LEU A 87 -29.76 0.16 -4.64
N HIS A 88 -30.92 0.78 -4.40
CA HIS A 88 -31.10 1.73 -3.30
C HIS A 88 -30.80 1.09 -1.93
N SER A 89 -31.34 -0.11 -1.69
CA SER A 89 -31.10 -0.86 -0.45
C SER A 89 -29.62 -1.23 -0.30
N ALA A 90 -28.97 -1.66 -1.38
CA ALA A 90 -27.54 -1.97 -1.37
C ALA A 90 -26.68 -0.75 -1.01
N CYS A 91 -27.00 0.43 -1.56
CA CYS A 91 -26.32 1.68 -1.23
C CYS A 91 -26.54 2.10 0.23
N LYS A 92 -27.74 1.91 0.76
CA LYS A 92 -28.12 2.32 2.10
C LYS A 92 -27.54 1.40 3.19
N ASP A 93 -27.65 0.09 2.99
CA ASP A 93 -27.43 -0.90 4.05
C ASP A 93 -26.02 -1.49 3.99
N SER A 94 -25.49 -1.73 2.79
CA SER A 94 -24.20 -2.42 2.58
C SER A 94 -23.09 -1.47 2.16
N GLY A 95 -23.40 -0.45 1.35
CA GLY A 95 -22.39 0.42 0.71
C GLY A 95 -21.52 -0.29 -0.33
N LEU A 96 -21.75 -1.59 -0.54
CA LEU A 96 -21.04 -2.46 -1.49
C LEU A 96 -22.04 -3.34 -2.23
N PHE A 97 -21.86 -3.46 -3.54
CA PHE A 97 -22.60 -4.34 -4.42
C PHE A 97 -21.77 -4.72 -5.65
N GLN A 98 -22.11 -5.84 -6.28
CA GLN A 98 -21.54 -6.27 -7.55
C GLN A 98 -22.50 -5.94 -8.69
N ILE A 99 -21.99 -5.75 -9.91
CA ILE A 99 -22.82 -5.42 -11.07
C ILE A 99 -22.61 -6.49 -12.16
N ILE A 100 -23.70 -6.99 -12.73
CA ILE A 100 -23.71 -7.92 -13.87
C ILE A 100 -24.47 -7.32 -15.05
N ASN A 101 -24.30 -7.94 -16.23
CA ASN A 101 -24.91 -7.50 -17.49
C ASN A 101 -24.66 -6.00 -17.78
N HIS A 102 -23.50 -5.49 -17.35
CA HIS A 102 -23.12 -4.08 -17.39
C HIS A 102 -22.76 -3.57 -18.80
N GLY A 103 -22.86 -4.42 -19.81
CA GLY A 103 -22.63 -4.06 -21.21
C GLY A 103 -21.15 -3.92 -21.61
N VAL A 104 -20.21 -4.07 -20.68
CA VAL A 104 -18.78 -4.12 -21.03
C VAL A 104 -18.46 -5.51 -21.55
N ILE A 105 -17.84 -5.57 -22.73
CA ILE A 105 -17.41 -6.81 -23.36
C ILE A 105 -16.27 -7.46 -22.56
N ASP A 106 -16.32 -8.79 -22.42
CA ASP A 106 -15.33 -9.56 -21.65
C ASP A 106 -13.89 -9.35 -22.16
N GLU A 107 -13.72 -9.12 -23.47
CA GLU A 107 -12.42 -8.82 -24.07
C GLU A 107 -11.79 -7.56 -23.45
N SER A 108 -12.58 -6.53 -23.15
CA SER A 108 -12.10 -5.29 -22.54
C SER A 108 -11.64 -5.52 -21.10
N LEU A 109 -12.39 -6.31 -20.33
CA LEU A 109 -12.01 -6.70 -18.97
C LEU A 109 -10.73 -7.55 -18.97
N ASN A 110 -10.62 -8.49 -19.90
CA ASN A 110 -9.45 -9.34 -20.05
C ASN A 110 -8.21 -8.53 -20.49
N ASN A 111 -8.36 -7.60 -21.42
CA ASN A 111 -7.27 -6.72 -21.82
C ASN A 111 -6.80 -5.83 -20.67
N MET A 112 -7.73 -5.23 -19.92
CA MET A 112 -7.39 -4.43 -18.74
C MET A 112 -6.65 -5.28 -17.69
N LYS A 113 -7.12 -6.49 -17.41
CA LYS A 113 -6.45 -7.44 -16.50
C LYS A 113 -5.03 -7.74 -16.96
N LYS A 114 -4.85 -8.00 -18.26
CA LYS A 114 -3.53 -8.24 -18.87
C LYS A 114 -2.61 -7.02 -18.73
N GLN A 115 -3.09 -5.83 -19.09
CA GLN A 115 -2.30 -4.59 -18.97
C GLN A 115 -1.88 -4.29 -17.53
N LEU A 116 -2.77 -4.50 -16.55
CA LEU A 116 -2.44 -4.35 -15.13
C LEU A 116 -1.38 -5.37 -14.67
N GLN A 117 -1.47 -6.62 -15.13
CA GLN A 117 -0.47 -7.64 -14.86
C GLN A 117 0.90 -7.30 -15.46
N GLU A 118 0.91 -6.82 -16.71
CA GLU A 118 2.13 -6.36 -17.40
C GLU A 118 2.75 -5.15 -16.70
N PHE A 119 1.93 -4.17 -16.32
CA PHE A 119 2.38 -2.99 -15.59
C PHE A 119 3.01 -3.37 -14.23
N SER A 120 2.33 -4.24 -13.47
CA SER A 120 2.84 -4.79 -12.22
C SER A 120 4.21 -5.47 -12.40
N THR A 121 4.36 -6.26 -13.46
CA THR A 121 5.60 -6.96 -13.79
C THR A 121 6.71 -5.98 -14.18
N CYS A 122 6.39 -4.98 -14.99
CA CYS A 122 7.31 -3.91 -15.39
C CYS A 122 7.81 -3.11 -14.17
N LEU A 123 6.91 -2.71 -13.28
CA LEU A 123 7.26 -2.02 -12.04
C LEU A 123 8.21 -2.85 -11.18
N HIS A 124 7.94 -4.14 -11.02
CA HIS A 124 8.83 -5.03 -10.27
C HIS A 124 10.23 -5.08 -10.90
N LYS A 125 10.35 -5.33 -12.21
CA LYS A 125 11.64 -5.34 -12.92
C LYS A 125 12.41 -4.03 -12.76
N ARG A 126 11.71 -2.88 -12.86
CA ARG A 126 12.34 -1.56 -12.74
C ARG A 126 12.84 -1.29 -11.31
N ARG A 127 12.08 -1.67 -10.29
CA ARG A 127 12.51 -1.55 -8.87
C ARG A 127 13.77 -2.38 -8.61
N SER A 128 13.82 -3.62 -9.07
CA SER A 128 15.00 -4.48 -8.88
C SER A 128 16.21 -3.99 -9.70
N ALA A 129 16.00 -3.33 -10.85
CA ALA A 129 17.08 -2.70 -11.62
C ALA A 129 17.65 -1.44 -10.94
N GLY A 130 16.80 -0.61 -10.33
CA GLY A 130 17.25 0.55 -9.54
C GLY A 130 18.16 0.14 -8.38
N HIS A 131 17.83 -0.96 -7.69
CA HIS A 131 18.66 -1.51 -6.63
C HIS A 131 20.04 -1.95 -7.13
N ARG A 132 20.11 -2.69 -8.26
CA ARG A 132 21.39 -3.09 -8.88
C ARG A 132 22.26 -1.90 -9.28
N ASN A 133 21.65 -0.87 -9.86
CA ASN A 133 22.38 0.34 -10.25
C ASN A 133 22.98 1.06 -9.02
N GLN A 134 22.25 1.11 -7.92
CA GLN A 134 22.75 1.72 -6.68
C GLN A 134 23.99 0.98 -6.13
N GLU A 135 24.00 -0.35 -6.14
CA GLU A 135 25.16 -1.15 -5.71
C GLU A 135 26.38 -0.93 -6.62
N VAL A 136 26.17 -0.80 -7.93
CA VAL A 136 27.25 -0.46 -8.89
C VAL A 136 27.83 0.93 -8.60
N TRP A 137 26.99 1.95 -8.39
CA TRP A 137 27.46 3.30 -8.06
C TRP A 137 28.19 3.35 -6.72
N LYS A 138 27.70 2.63 -5.69
CA LYS A 138 28.39 2.48 -4.41
C LYS A 138 29.75 1.81 -4.56
N ALA A 139 29.83 0.73 -5.33
CA ALA A 139 31.09 0.02 -5.60
C ALA A 139 32.10 0.91 -6.34
N MET A 140 31.63 1.66 -7.35
CA MET A 140 32.45 2.60 -8.11
C MET A 140 32.95 3.77 -7.24
N ALA A 141 32.08 4.36 -6.43
CA ALA A 141 32.46 5.40 -5.47
C ALA A 141 33.50 4.90 -4.45
N LYS A 142 33.31 3.69 -3.91
CA LYS A 142 34.27 3.05 -2.99
C LYS A 142 35.63 2.82 -3.65
N HIS A 143 35.65 2.36 -4.89
CA HIS A 143 36.89 2.15 -5.64
C HIS A 143 37.64 3.47 -5.88
N LEU A 144 36.93 4.51 -6.33
CA LEU A 144 37.51 5.84 -6.55
C LEU A 144 38.06 6.46 -5.26
N TRP A 145 37.33 6.33 -4.15
CA TRP A 145 37.77 6.78 -2.83
C TRP A 145 39.04 6.06 -2.37
N SER A 146 39.10 4.73 -2.53
CA SER A 146 40.28 3.94 -2.18
C SER A 146 41.50 4.29 -3.04
N ARG A 147 41.30 4.71 -4.30
CA ARG A 147 42.38 5.12 -5.19
C ARG A 147 42.94 6.49 -4.79
N LYS A 148 42.06 7.39 -4.34
CA LYS A 148 42.42 8.75 -3.92
C LYS A 148 43.17 8.78 -2.58
N ASN A 149 42.90 7.84 -1.67
CA ASN A 149 43.53 7.78 -0.33
C ASN A 149 44.75 6.84 -0.26
N LYS A 150 45.24 6.33 -1.40
CA LYS A 150 46.44 5.50 -1.50
C LYS A 150 47.61 6.20 -2.21
N SER A 151 47.44 7.47 -2.55
CA SER A 151 48.47 8.37 -3.09
C SER A 151 48.68 9.53 -2.12
#